data_AF-A0A6J6IA91-F1
#
_entry.id   AF-A0A6J6IA91-F1
#
_cell.length_a   1.000
_cell.length_b   1.000
_cell.length_c   1.000
_cell.angle_alpha   90.00
_cell.angle_beta   90.00
_cell.angle_gamma   90.00
#
_symmetry.space_group_name_H-M   'P 1'
#
loop_
_entity.id
_entity.type
_entity.pdbx_description
1 polymer ?
#
loop_
_entity_poly.entity_id
_entity_poly.type
_entity_poly.pdbx_seq_one_letter_code
_entity_poly.pdbx_strand_id
1 'polypeptide(L)'
;MPEAGRDARGQHVANLLEFQPDESIAQVLTLRDYGQAPYLVLATKNGKVKKTKLDEFDSNRSRGLIAINLQEDDEVIGAELVSPTDDLLLVSRKGMSVRFTADDEQLRPMGRATAGVTGMKFRAGDALLSMSVVTEGAFVFTVTDGGFAKRTPVEQYRVQNRSGLGIKAMKLVDARGALAGALVVDATDEVLAVTSNGGVIRSRVDEVNPTSRDTMGVRYMNLVEGDVVLGIARNAESDDGDDELEGDEATVSADETTEASDAGTTS
;
A
#
# COMPACT_ATOMS: atom_id res chain seq x y z
N MET A 1 5.97 -22.66 -13.75
CA MET A 1 4.63 -22.58 -13.15
C MET A 1 3.73 -23.60 -13.86
N PRO A 2 2.83 -24.29 -13.15
CA PRO A 2 1.91 -25.23 -13.80
C PRO A 2 0.97 -24.47 -14.73
N GLU A 3 0.70 -25.05 -15.90
CA GLU A 3 -0.27 -24.53 -16.85
C GLU A 3 -1.67 -25.01 -16.42
N ALA A 4 -2.61 -24.08 -16.26
CA ALA A 4 -3.97 -24.38 -15.81
C ALA A 4 -4.98 -23.41 -16.46
N GLY A 5 -6.23 -23.85 -16.60
CA GLY A 5 -7.32 -22.99 -17.09
C GLY A 5 -7.65 -21.86 -16.11
N ARG A 6 -8.32 -20.80 -16.58
CA ARG A 6 -8.63 -19.58 -15.80
C ARG A 6 -9.37 -19.87 -14.49
N ASP A 7 -10.25 -20.86 -14.48
CA ASP A 7 -11.06 -21.23 -13.30
C ASP A 7 -10.31 -22.14 -12.30
N ALA A 8 -9.09 -22.57 -12.62
CA ALA A 8 -8.31 -23.43 -11.75
C ALA A 8 -7.61 -22.60 -10.66
N ARG A 9 -7.68 -23.07 -9.41
CA ARG A 9 -6.99 -22.42 -8.26
C ARG A 9 -5.46 -22.42 -8.33
N GLY A 10 -4.88 -23.03 -9.36
CA GLY A 10 -3.43 -23.17 -9.51
C GLY A 10 -2.78 -24.03 -8.41
N GLN A 11 -1.48 -23.84 -8.22
CA GLN A 11 -0.69 -24.51 -7.19
C GLN A 11 -0.16 -23.48 -6.20
N HIS A 12 -0.15 -23.85 -4.91
CA HIS A 12 0.40 -22.99 -3.87
C HIS A 12 1.89 -22.67 -4.13
N VAL A 13 2.25 -21.40 -4.18
CA VAL A 13 3.60 -20.95 -4.57
C VAL A 13 4.67 -21.48 -3.61
N ALA A 14 4.38 -21.57 -2.31
CA ALA A 14 5.30 -22.14 -1.32
C ALA A 14 5.58 -23.65 -1.50
N ASN A 15 4.80 -24.36 -2.33
CA ASN A 15 5.11 -25.75 -2.67
C ASN A 15 6.02 -25.85 -3.91
N LEU A 16 6.06 -24.80 -4.72
CA LEU A 16 6.93 -24.69 -5.90
C LEU A 16 8.30 -24.12 -5.53
N LEU A 17 8.32 -23.23 -4.54
CA LEU A 17 9.52 -22.58 -4.02
C LEU A 17 9.87 -23.22 -2.67
N GLU A 18 11.15 -23.52 -2.41
CA GLU A 18 11.62 -24.21 -1.20
C GLU A 18 11.56 -23.31 0.06
N PHE A 19 10.37 -22.81 0.42
CA PHE A 19 10.17 -21.90 1.55
C PHE A 19 10.54 -22.56 2.88
N GLN A 20 11.12 -21.75 3.77
CA GLN A 20 11.32 -22.16 5.15
C GLN A 20 10.00 -22.11 5.94
N PRO A 21 9.91 -22.80 7.09
CA PRO A 21 8.78 -22.63 8.00
C PRO A 21 8.57 -21.16 8.33
N ASP A 22 7.30 -20.72 8.34
CA ASP A 22 6.87 -19.35 8.63
C ASP A 22 7.33 -18.28 7.61
N GLU A 23 7.92 -18.68 6.48
CA GLU A 23 8.25 -17.77 5.37
C GLU A 23 7.00 -17.46 4.53
N SER A 24 6.72 -16.17 4.34
CA SER A 24 5.62 -15.67 3.53
C SER A 24 6.10 -14.76 2.42
N ILE A 25 5.34 -14.68 1.32
CA ILE A 25 5.62 -13.75 0.23
C ILE A 25 5.36 -12.32 0.71
N ALA A 26 6.39 -11.48 0.67
CA ALA A 26 6.24 -10.05 0.95
C ALA A 26 5.89 -9.24 -0.31
N GLN A 27 6.42 -9.63 -1.47
CA GLN A 27 6.21 -8.92 -2.74
C GLN A 27 6.48 -9.84 -3.92
N VAL A 28 5.78 -9.60 -5.04
CA VAL A 28 6.03 -10.26 -6.33
C VAL A 28 6.35 -9.19 -7.38
N LEU A 29 7.48 -9.34 -8.05
CA LEU A 29 7.90 -8.46 -9.15
C LEU A 29 8.11 -9.29 -10.41
N THR A 30 7.53 -8.84 -11.52
CA THR A 30 7.73 -9.47 -12.83
C THR A 30 8.84 -8.74 -13.57
N LEU A 31 9.89 -9.47 -13.95
CA LEU A 31 11.05 -8.96 -14.68
C LEU A 31 11.17 -9.65 -16.02
N ARG A 32 11.45 -8.89 -17.08
CA ARG A 32 11.91 -9.48 -18.35
C ARG A 32 13.37 -9.90 -18.26
N ASP A 33 14.19 -9.05 -17.64
CA ASP A 33 15.61 -9.24 -17.38
C ASP A 33 16.05 -8.36 -16.20
N TYR A 34 17.30 -8.53 -15.75
CA TYR A 34 17.88 -7.77 -14.63
C TYR A 34 18.41 -6.38 -15.04
N GLY A 35 18.27 -5.99 -16.31
CA GLY A 35 18.56 -4.64 -16.82
C GLY A 35 17.34 -3.71 -16.82
N GLN A 36 16.14 -4.22 -16.55
CA GLN A 36 14.88 -3.46 -16.52
C GLN A 36 14.91 -2.25 -15.58
N ALA A 37 15.68 -2.33 -14.49
CA ALA A 37 15.96 -1.23 -13.58
C ALA A 37 17.37 -1.37 -12.99
N PRO A 38 18.03 -0.28 -12.59
CA PRO A 38 19.38 -0.37 -12.05
C PRO A 38 19.41 -0.97 -10.63
N TYR A 39 18.35 -0.78 -9.84
CA TYR A 39 18.31 -1.21 -8.45
C TYR A 39 16.99 -1.87 -8.05
N LEU A 40 17.10 -2.77 -7.07
CA LEU A 40 16.02 -3.21 -6.20
C LEU A 40 16.16 -2.49 -4.87
N VAL A 41 15.08 -1.87 -4.39
CA VAL A 41 14.99 -1.34 -3.03
C VAL A 41 14.04 -2.22 -2.22
N LEU A 42 14.48 -2.61 -1.04
CA LEU A 42 13.69 -3.33 -0.05
C LEU A 42 13.35 -2.42 1.13
N ALA A 43 12.18 -2.61 1.72
CA ALA A 43 11.77 -1.97 2.96
C ALA A 43 11.34 -3.01 4.00
N THR A 44 11.54 -2.69 5.26
CA THR A 44 11.24 -3.56 6.39
C THR A 44 10.24 -2.93 7.35
N LYS A 45 9.52 -3.74 8.11
CA LYS A 45 8.56 -3.32 9.13
C LYS A 45 9.17 -2.34 10.13
N ASN A 46 10.42 -2.56 10.54
CA ASN A 46 11.12 -1.70 11.49
C ASN A 46 11.79 -0.47 10.83
N GLY A 47 11.51 -0.21 9.55
CA GLY A 47 11.85 1.04 8.87
C GLY A 47 13.25 1.07 8.29
N LYS A 48 13.91 -0.08 8.15
CA LYS A 48 15.10 -0.20 7.31
C LYS A 48 14.71 -0.19 5.84
N VAL A 49 15.53 0.47 5.03
CA VAL A 49 15.50 0.41 3.58
C VAL A 49 16.87 0.00 3.05
N LYS A 50 16.90 -0.71 1.93
CA LYS A 50 18.16 -1.13 1.32
C LYS A 50 18.08 -1.12 -0.20
N LYS A 51 19.02 -0.42 -0.83
CA LYS A 51 19.22 -0.43 -2.28
C LYS A 51 20.32 -1.41 -2.65
N THR A 52 20.02 -2.34 -3.54
CA THR A 52 20.97 -3.31 -4.08
C THR A 52 20.87 -3.27 -5.60
N LYS A 53 21.99 -3.42 -6.31
CA LYS A 53 21.94 -3.47 -7.77
C LYS A 53 21.11 -4.68 -8.21
N LEU A 54 20.27 -4.50 -9.22
CA LEU A 54 19.36 -5.55 -9.65
C LEU A 54 20.12 -6.77 -10.22
N ASP A 55 21.27 -6.52 -10.85
CA ASP A 55 22.18 -7.55 -11.38
C ASP A 55 22.73 -8.51 -10.31
N GLU A 56 22.80 -8.13 -9.03
CA GLU A 56 23.23 -9.03 -7.96
C GLU A 56 22.26 -10.21 -7.73
N PHE A 57 21.05 -10.13 -8.28
CA PHE A 57 20.03 -11.17 -8.23
C PHE A 57 20.03 -12.10 -9.46
N ASP A 58 20.88 -11.83 -10.46
CA ASP A 58 21.05 -12.72 -11.61
C ASP A 58 21.79 -14.00 -11.19
N SER A 59 21.01 -15.03 -10.87
CA SER A 59 21.53 -16.31 -10.42
C SER A 59 20.59 -17.45 -10.79
N ASN A 60 21.16 -18.57 -11.21
CA ASN A 60 20.43 -19.80 -11.51
C ASN A 60 20.09 -20.66 -10.27
N ARG A 61 20.29 -20.14 -9.05
CA ARG A 61 20.03 -20.90 -7.81
C ARG A 61 18.53 -21.04 -7.56
N SER A 62 18.07 -22.28 -7.42
CA SER A 62 16.66 -22.60 -7.14
C SER A 62 16.23 -22.37 -5.68
N ARG A 63 17.16 -22.44 -4.72
CA ARG A 63 16.90 -22.31 -3.27
C ARG A 63 16.71 -20.84 -2.81
N GLY A 64 16.48 -19.92 -3.74
CA GLY A 64 16.45 -18.49 -3.44
C GLY A 64 17.81 -17.89 -3.11
N LEU A 65 17.81 -16.58 -2.93
CA LEU A 65 18.98 -15.76 -2.64
C LEU A 65 18.69 -14.89 -1.42
N ILE A 66 19.66 -14.76 -0.51
CA ILE A 66 19.58 -13.76 0.55
C ILE A 66 19.46 -12.39 -0.13
N ALA A 67 18.39 -11.66 0.21
CA ALA A 67 18.10 -10.34 -0.34
C ALA A 67 18.38 -9.22 0.68
N ILE A 68 18.29 -9.50 1.99
CA ILE A 68 18.59 -8.59 3.12
C ILE A 68 18.83 -9.43 4.38
N ASN A 69 19.69 -8.95 5.30
CA ASN A 69 19.79 -9.55 6.63
C ASN A 69 18.81 -8.86 7.57
N LEU A 70 17.81 -9.60 8.05
CA LEU A 70 16.81 -9.10 8.99
C LEU A 70 17.33 -9.16 10.43
N GLN A 71 16.90 -8.20 11.23
CA GLN A 71 17.03 -8.28 12.69
C GLN A 71 15.90 -9.14 13.25
N GLU A 72 16.03 -9.55 14.51
CA GLU A 72 14.94 -10.21 15.24
C GLU A 72 13.68 -9.32 15.23
N ASP A 73 12.51 -9.96 15.07
CA ASP A 73 11.19 -9.31 14.94
C ASP A 73 11.05 -8.28 13.79
N ASP A 74 11.92 -8.36 12.77
CA ASP A 74 11.80 -7.58 11.54
C ASP A 74 11.40 -8.46 10.36
N GLU A 75 10.67 -7.87 9.41
CA GLU A 75 10.19 -8.55 8.22
C GLU A 75 10.22 -7.60 7.02
N VAL A 76 10.41 -8.15 5.82
CA VAL A 76 10.29 -7.37 4.59
C VAL A 76 8.82 -7.06 4.35
N ILE A 77 8.49 -5.79 4.10
CA ILE A 77 7.11 -5.35 3.82
C ILE A 77 6.92 -4.85 2.38
N GLY A 78 8.00 -4.68 1.64
CA GLY A 78 7.93 -4.15 0.29
C GLY A 78 9.25 -4.27 -0.46
N ALA A 79 9.12 -4.40 -1.78
CA ALA A 79 10.23 -4.39 -2.72
C ALA A 79 9.81 -3.61 -3.97
N GLU A 80 10.69 -2.73 -4.45
CA GLU A 80 10.43 -1.86 -5.60
C GLU A 80 11.65 -1.80 -6.50
N LEU A 81 11.40 -1.71 -7.82
CA LEU A 81 12.44 -1.42 -8.81
C LEU A 81 12.63 0.09 -8.89
N VAL A 82 13.88 0.55 -8.82
CA VAL A 82 14.18 1.96 -8.56
C VAL A 82 15.38 2.44 -9.38
N SER A 83 15.27 3.65 -9.91
CA SER A 83 16.35 4.47 -10.45
C SER A 83 16.83 5.50 -9.42
N PRO A 84 18.09 6.01 -9.51
CA PRO A 84 18.60 7.03 -8.58
C PRO A 84 17.81 8.34 -8.52
N THR A 85 17.01 8.62 -9.55
CA THR A 85 16.19 9.82 -9.68
C THR A 85 14.80 9.66 -9.09
N ASP A 86 14.41 8.44 -8.74
CA ASP A 86 13.06 8.17 -8.28
C ASP A 86 12.94 8.57 -6.80
N ASP A 87 11.77 9.07 -6.45
CA ASP A 87 11.41 9.32 -5.06
C ASP A 87 10.71 8.10 -4.48
N LEU A 88 11.12 7.71 -3.28
CA LEU A 88 10.46 6.68 -2.48
C LEU A 88 9.58 7.35 -1.44
N LEU A 89 8.33 6.90 -1.34
CA LEU A 89 7.39 7.27 -0.30
C LEU A 89 7.23 6.11 0.68
N LEU A 90 7.57 6.36 1.93
CA LEU A 90 7.35 5.48 3.07
C LEU A 90 6.13 5.97 3.86
N VAL A 91 5.23 5.06 4.22
CA VAL A 91 4.05 5.37 5.05
C VAL A 91 4.00 4.42 6.25
N SER A 92 3.75 4.96 7.44
CA SER A 92 3.64 4.20 8.69
C SER A 92 2.19 3.88 9.06
N ARG A 93 1.99 2.85 9.90
CA ARG A 93 0.66 2.46 10.42
C ARG A 93 -0.04 3.59 11.18
N LYS A 94 0.72 4.44 11.89
CA LYS A 94 0.18 5.62 12.59
C LYS A 94 0.07 6.87 11.72
N GLY A 95 0.04 6.73 10.40
CA GLY A 95 -0.30 7.81 9.48
C GLY A 95 0.80 8.87 9.33
N MET A 96 2.06 8.48 9.49
CA MET A 96 3.22 9.32 9.18
C MET A 96 3.80 8.93 7.83
N SER A 97 4.52 9.83 7.16
CA SER A 97 5.20 9.56 5.90
C SER A 97 6.52 10.29 5.70
N VAL A 98 7.45 9.62 5.03
CA VAL A 98 8.73 10.17 4.58
C VAL A 98 8.84 9.94 3.08
N ARG A 99 9.03 11.02 2.32
CA ARG A 99 9.39 10.97 0.91
C ARG A 99 10.85 11.38 0.76
N PHE A 100 11.67 10.60 0.07
CA PHE A 100 13.07 10.94 -0.19
C PHE A 100 13.52 10.40 -1.54
N THR A 101 14.48 11.07 -2.16
CA THR A 101 15.07 10.65 -3.44
C THR A 101 16.02 9.48 -3.23
N ALA A 102 15.91 8.45 -4.06
CA ALA A 102 16.71 7.23 -3.96
C ALA A 102 18.11 7.37 -4.58
N ASP A 103 18.71 8.56 -4.49
CA ASP A 103 20.06 8.84 -4.97
C ASP A 103 21.13 8.10 -4.13
N ASP A 104 22.39 8.16 -4.57
CA ASP A 104 23.49 7.47 -3.90
C ASP A 104 23.98 8.19 -2.63
N GLU A 105 23.62 9.46 -2.45
CA GLU A 105 23.95 10.23 -1.25
C GLU A 105 23.06 9.82 -0.07
N GLN A 106 21.75 9.73 -0.32
CA GLN A 106 20.76 9.30 0.66
C GLN A 106 20.78 7.79 0.82
N LEU A 107 20.81 7.03 -0.28
CA LEU A 107 20.63 5.57 -0.25
C LEU A 107 21.67 4.87 -1.13
N ARG A 108 22.93 4.82 -0.70
CA ARG A 108 23.99 4.14 -1.45
C ARG A 108 23.65 2.66 -1.75
N PRO A 109 24.06 2.12 -2.91
CA PRO A 109 23.98 0.69 -3.20
C PRO A 109 24.79 -0.14 -2.20
N MET A 110 24.22 -1.26 -1.76
CA MET A 110 24.82 -2.20 -0.82
C MET A 110 24.64 -3.63 -1.31
N GLY A 111 25.54 -4.52 -0.91
CA GLY A 111 25.44 -5.93 -1.24
C GLY A 111 24.21 -6.61 -0.60
N ARG A 112 23.81 -7.74 -1.20
CA ARG A 112 22.68 -8.57 -0.76
C ARG A 112 22.69 -9.00 0.72
N ALA A 113 23.80 -9.48 1.27
CA ALA A 113 23.87 -9.98 2.65
C ALA A 113 24.18 -8.88 3.68
N THR A 114 23.42 -7.78 3.65
CA THR A 114 23.55 -6.65 4.59
C THR A 114 22.17 -6.19 5.08
N ALA A 115 22.12 -5.48 6.21
CA ALA A 115 20.88 -5.08 6.89
C ALA A 115 20.21 -3.78 6.37
N GLY A 116 20.86 -3.06 5.46
CA GLY A 116 20.38 -1.76 5.00
C GLY A 116 20.59 -0.60 5.99
N VAL A 117 19.92 0.51 5.72
CA VAL A 117 20.01 1.77 6.49
C VAL A 117 18.63 2.21 6.94
N THR A 118 18.55 3.13 7.91
CA THR A 118 17.25 3.63 8.37
C THR A 118 16.59 4.51 7.30
N GLY A 119 15.40 4.11 6.85
CA GLY A 119 14.54 4.86 5.93
C GLY A 119 13.60 5.80 6.67
N MET A 120 12.92 5.30 7.71
CA MET A 120 12.00 6.07 8.54
C MET A 120 12.20 5.72 10.02
N LYS A 121 12.02 6.71 10.91
CA LYS A 121 11.96 6.50 12.35
C LYS A 121 10.52 6.53 12.81
N PHE A 122 10.23 5.77 13.87
CA PHE A 122 8.90 5.63 14.43
C PHE A 122 8.83 6.13 15.86
N ARG A 123 7.63 6.52 16.28
CA ARG A 123 7.30 6.59 17.71
C ARG A 123 6.91 5.20 18.22
N ALA A 124 6.81 5.05 19.53
CA ALA A 124 6.45 3.77 20.14
C ALA A 124 5.13 3.20 19.56
N GLY A 125 5.15 1.90 19.24
CA GLY A 125 4.02 1.16 18.69
C GLY A 125 3.64 1.54 17.25
N ASP A 126 4.53 2.22 16.51
CA ASP A 126 4.38 2.47 15.08
C ASP A 126 5.40 1.65 14.28
N ALA A 127 5.13 1.44 13.01
CA ALA A 127 5.94 0.62 12.11
C ALA A 127 5.62 0.97 10.66
N LEU A 128 6.50 0.57 9.76
CA LEU A 128 6.31 0.77 8.33
C LEU A 128 5.11 -0.07 7.86
N LEU A 129 4.23 0.57 7.07
CA LEU A 129 3.08 -0.06 6.45
C LEU A 129 3.32 -0.29 4.97
N SER A 130 3.87 0.69 4.26
CA SER A 130 4.17 0.56 2.83
C SER A 130 5.38 1.38 2.40
N MET A 131 5.95 0.94 1.28
CA MET A 131 6.90 1.69 0.47
C MET A 131 6.36 1.70 -0.96
N SER A 132 6.44 2.84 -1.64
CA SER A 132 6.07 2.95 -3.05
C SER A 132 7.00 3.92 -3.78
N VAL A 133 7.23 3.67 -5.07
CA VAL A 133 7.85 4.66 -5.96
C VAL A 133 6.81 5.74 -6.26
N VAL A 134 7.23 7.00 -6.20
CA VAL A 134 6.37 8.14 -6.51
C VAL A 134 6.30 8.35 -8.02
N THR A 135 5.08 8.43 -8.55
CA THR A 135 4.79 8.81 -9.93
C THR A 135 4.16 10.20 -9.95
N GLU A 136 4.62 11.08 -10.83
CA GLU A 136 4.05 12.43 -10.98
C GLU A 136 2.58 12.37 -11.42
N GLY A 137 1.72 13.25 -10.86
CA GLY A 137 0.29 13.26 -11.16
C GLY A 137 -0.53 12.16 -10.48
N ALA A 138 0.13 11.23 -9.78
CA ALA A 138 -0.53 10.18 -9.01
C ALA A 138 -1.03 10.67 -7.64
N PHE A 139 -1.77 9.81 -6.96
CA PHE A 139 -2.32 10.06 -5.64
C PHE A 139 -1.78 9.05 -4.63
N VAL A 140 -1.63 9.49 -3.38
CA VAL A 140 -1.45 8.59 -2.24
C VAL A 140 -2.82 8.28 -1.66
N PHE A 141 -3.23 7.03 -1.80
CA PHE A 141 -4.49 6.51 -1.30
C PHE A 141 -4.25 5.74 0.00
N THR A 142 -4.81 6.22 1.10
CA THR A 142 -4.66 5.62 2.43
C THR A 142 -6.01 5.12 2.92
N VAL A 143 -6.06 3.91 3.49
CA VAL A 143 -7.27 3.30 4.05
C VAL A 143 -7.01 2.88 5.50
N THR A 144 -7.97 3.16 6.39
CA THR A 144 -7.94 2.69 7.77
C THR A 144 -8.60 1.33 7.94
N ASP A 145 -8.26 0.62 9.01
CA ASP A 145 -8.93 -0.62 9.43
C ASP A 145 -10.45 -0.42 9.64
N GLY A 146 -10.88 0.77 10.05
CA GLY A 146 -12.29 1.16 10.17
C GLY A 146 -13.00 1.53 8.86
N GLY A 147 -12.38 1.32 7.69
CA GLY A 147 -13.03 1.54 6.38
C GLY A 147 -13.08 3.01 5.93
N PHE A 148 -12.23 3.88 6.48
CA PHE A 148 -12.12 5.28 6.04
C PHE A 148 -10.95 5.43 5.09
N ALA A 149 -11.18 6.10 3.95
CA ALA A 149 -10.14 6.34 2.97
C ALA A 149 -9.89 7.81 2.72
N LYS A 150 -8.70 8.09 2.19
CA LYS A 150 -8.28 9.42 1.77
C LYS A 150 -7.42 9.30 0.53
N ARG A 151 -7.75 10.09 -0.49
CA ARG A 151 -6.94 10.32 -1.68
C ARG A 151 -6.25 11.69 -1.56
N THR A 152 -4.93 11.74 -1.70
CA THR A 152 -4.17 13.00 -1.64
C THR A 152 -3.16 13.08 -2.77
N PRO A 153 -3.09 14.19 -3.54
CA PRO A 153 -2.08 14.35 -4.58
C PRO A 153 -0.66 14.17 -4.04
N VAL A 154 0.18 13.45 -4.78
CA VAL A 154 1.52 13.08 -4.31
C VAL A 154 2.43 14.30 -4.10
N GLU A 155 2.16 15.40 -4.80
CA GLU A 155 2.88 16.67 -4.72
C GLU A 155 2.76 17.31 -3.33
N GLN A 156 1.69 16.99 -2.59
CA GLN A 156 1.58 17.45 -1.21
C GLN A 156 2.66 16.84 -0.33
N TYR A 157 3.13 15.62 -0.64
CA TYR A 157 4.21 14.94 0.07
C TYR A 157 5.55 15.50 -0.38
N ARG A 158 6.03 16.55 0.32
CA ARG A 158 7.34 17.15 0.08
C ARG A 158 8.47 16.13 0.30
N VAL A 159 9.52 16.26 -0.51
CA VAL A 159 10.79 15.56 -0.31
C VAL A 159 11.42 16.01 1.02
N GLN A 160 11.97 15.05 1.76
CA GLN A 160 12.62 15.18 3.05
C GLN A 160 13.90 14.33 3.04
N ASN A 161 14.72 14.48 4.07
CA ASN A 161 15.78 13.50 4.32
C ASN A 161 15.17 12.22 4.88
N ARG A 162 15.73 11.07 4.48
CA ARG A 162 15.45 9.79 5.15
C ARG A 162 15.79 9.86 6.65
N SER A 163 15.40 8.82 7.40
CA SER A 163 15.60 8.69 8.86
C SER A 163 14.89 9.74 9.72
N GLY A 164 13.93 10.49 9.16
CA GLY A 164 13.03 11.36 9.91
C GLY A 164 11.82 10.63 10.48
N LEU A 165 11.07 11.31 11.35
CA LEU A 165 9.72 10.87 11.77
C LEU A 165 8.65 11.13 10.69
N GLY A 166 8.99 11.93 9.68
CA GLY A 166 8.10 12.29 8.60
C GLY A 166 7.05 13.35 8.95
N ILE A 167 6.12 13.52 8.03
CA ILE A 167 4.95 14.40 8.12
C ILE A 167 3.69 13.56 8.10
N LYS A 168 2.53 14.13 8.47
CA LYS A 168 1.29 13.37 8.46
C LYS A 168 0.93 12.95 7.03
N ALA A 169 0.63 11.68 6.87
CA ALA A 169 -0.07 11.12 5.71
C ALA A 169 -1.58 11.22 5.89
N MET A 170 -2.10 11.02 7.10
CA MET A 170 -3.52 11.09 7.44
C MET A 170 -3.69 11.51 8.90
N LYS A 171 -4.74 12.28 9.21
CA LYS A 171 -5.12 12.56 10.59
C LYS A 171 -5.94 11.39 11.14
N LEU A 172 -5.29 10.52 11.90
CA LEU A 172 -5.97 9.41 12.57
C LEU A 172 -6.71 9.90 13.82
N VAL A 173 -7.87 9.28 14.07
CA VAL A 173 -8.67 9.45 15.28
C VAL A 173 -9.10 8.06 15.75
N ASP A 174 -9.16 7.83 17.06
CA ASP A 174 -9.36 6.50 17.63
C ASP A 174 -10.59 5.78 17.08
N ALA A 175 -11.69 6.51 16.87
CA ALA A 175 -12.94 5.97 16.31
C ALA A 175 -12.85 5.48 14.86
N ARG A 176 -11.77 5.79 14.13
CA ARG A 176 -11.52 5.35 12.74
C ARG A 176 -10.36 4.36 12.63
N GLY A 177 -9.70 4.08 13.76
CA GLY A 177 -8.58 3.17 13.91
C GLY A 177 -7.29 3.60 13.19
N ALA A 178 -6.47 2.63 12.81
CA ALA A 178 -5.13 2.84 12.24
C ALA A 178 -5.10 2.61 10.72
N LEU A 179 -4.00 2.97 10.04
CA LEU A 179 -3.88 2.66 8.62
C LEU A 179 -3.73 1.14 8.42
N ALA A 180 -4.63 0.57 7.61
CA ALA A 180 -4.57 -0.80 7.12
C ALA A 180 -3.86 -0.90 5.76
N GLY A 181 -3.80 0.20 5.01
CA GLY A 181 -3.07 0.24 3.76
C GLY A 181 -2.77 1.64 3.24
N ALA A 182 -1.75 1.73 2.40
CA ALA A 182 -1.37 2.93 1.69
C ALA A 182 -0.72 2.58 0.35
N LEU A 183 -1.28 3.10 -0.75
CA LEU A 183 -0.86 2.84 -2.12
C LEU A 183 -0.62 4.15 -2.87
N VAL A 184 0.33 4.15 -3.80
CA VAL A 184 0.40 5.17 -4.88
C VAL A 184 -0.45 4.66 -6.03
N VAL A 185 -1.45 5.45 -6.42
CA VAL A 185 -2.49 5.06 -7.37
C VAL A 185 -2.72 6.16 -8.40
N ASP A 186 -3.08 5.75 -9.62
CA ASP A 186 -3.59 6.65 -10.63
C ASP A 186 -5.07 6.98 -10.38
N ALA A 187 -5.60 7.98 -11.09
CA ALA A 187 -6.96 8.45 -10.85
C ALA A 187 -8.03 7.37 -11.10
N THR A 188 -7.77 6.45 -12.03
CA THR A 188 -8.72 5.42 -12.49
C THR A 188 -8.49 4.06 -11.84
N ASP A 189 -7.51 3.96 -10.94
CA ASP A 189 -7.20 2.68 -10.29
C ASP A 189 -8.37 2.20 -9.43
N GLU A 190 -8.42 0.88 -9.26
CA GLU A 190 -9.29 0.23 -8.31
C GLU A 190 -8.49 -0.43 -7.20
N VAL A 191 -9.12 -0.52 -6.04
CA VAL A 191 -8.54 -1.13 -4.85
C VAL A 191 -9.46 -2.24 -4.37
N LEU A 192 -8.85 -3.39 -4.11
CA LEU A 192 -9.45 -4.52 -3.40
C LEU A 192 -9.07 -4.39 -1.93
N ALA A 193 -10.06 -4.38 -1.05
CA ALA A 193 -9.84 -4.47 0.39
C ALA A 193 -10.32 -5.81 0.93
N VAL A 194 -9.48 -6.44 1.75
CA VAL A 194 -9.80 -7.71 2.41
C VAL A 194 -10.23 -7.42 3.83
N THR A 195 -11.38 -7.95 4.22
CA THR A 195 -11.96 -7.76 5.55
C THR A 195 -11.72 -8.97 6.46
N SER A 196 -11.87 -8.77 7.77
CA SER A 196 -11.60 -9.81 8.77
C SER A 196 -12.57 -10.98 8.74
N ASN A 197 -13.79 -10.77 8.22
CA ASN A 197 -14.77 -11.83 7.97
C ASN A 197 -14.53 -12.61 6.65
N GLY A 198 -13.45 -12.33 5.92
CA GLY A 198 -13.11 -13.00 4.66
C GLY A 198 -13.79 -12.40 3.42
N GLY A 199 -14.47 -11.27 3.56
CA GLY A 199 -14.99 -10.51 2.43
C GLY A 199 -13.88 -9.82 1.63
N VAL A 200 -14.17 -9.56 0.36
CA VAL A 200 -13.34 -8.72 -0.52
C VAL A 200 -14.22 -7.65 -1.11
N ILE A 201 -13.85 -6.39 -0.91
CA ILE A 201 -14.57 -5.21 -1.42
C ILE A 201 -13.73 -4.58 -2.52
N ARG A 202 -14.28 -4.51 -3.73
CA ARG A 202 -13.69 -3.77 -4.87
C ARG A 202 -14.29 -2.37 -4.90
N SER A 203 -13.45 -1.36 -5.02
CA SER A 203 -13.91 0.03 -5.08
C SER A 203 -12.95 0.87 -5.90
N ARG A 204 -13.46 1.84 -6.66
CA ARG A 204 -12.62 2.79 -7.40
C ARG A 204 -12.00 3.81 -6.47
N VAL A 205 -10.80 4.29 -6.78
CA VAL A 205 -10.15 5.33 -5.96
C VAL A 205 -10.75 6.72 -6.20
N ASP A 206 -11.43 6.93 -7.34
CA ASP A 206 -11.99 8.22 -7.72
C ASP A 206 -13.26 8.63 -6.98
N GLU A 207 -13.98 7.66 -6.42
CA GLU A 207 -15.10 7.86 -5.50
C GLU A 207 -14.71 8.65 -4.25
N VAL A 208 -13.43 8.63 -3.89
CA VAL A 208 -12.85 9.45 -2.82
C VAL A 208 -12.31 10.74 -3.42
N ASN A 209 -12.98 11.86 -3.14
CA ASN A 209 -12.50 13.18 -3.56
C ASN A 209 -11.08 13.48 -3.01
N PRO A 210 -10.18 14.09 -3.81
CA PRO A 210 -8.86 14.44 -3.33
C PRO A 210 -8.93 15.48 -2.20
N THR A 211 -8.22 15.23 -1.11
CA THR A 211 -8.14 16.14 0.04
C THR A 211 -6.71 16.29 0.56
N SER A 212 -6.50 17.30 1.40
CA SER A 212 -5.21 17.53 2.07
C SER A 212 -4.80 16.35 2.97
N ARG A 213 -3.49 16.19 3.20
CA ARG A 213 -2.95 15.13 4.07
C ARG A 213 -3.46 15.18 5.52
N ASP A 214 -3.63 16.36 6.10
CA ASP A 214 -4.04 16.51 7.52
C ASP A 214 -5.57 16.50 7.69
N THR A 215 -6.24 15.61 6.95
CA THR A 215 -7.67 15.32 7.08
C THR A 215 -7.86 13.88 7.52
N MET A 216 -9.07 13.58 8.00
CA MET A 216 -9.43 12.27 8.54
C MET A 216 -9.93 11.28 7.48
N GLY A 217 -9.97 11.68 6.21
CA GLY A 217 -10.63 10.91 5.15
C GLY A 217 -12.16 10.89 5.27
N VAL A 218 -12.78 10.15 4.37
CA VAL A 218 -14.24 9.90 4.31
C VAL A 218 -14.51 8.42 4.46
N ARG A 219 -15.75 8.05 4.80
CA ARG A 219 -16.15 6.64 4.77
C ARG A 219 -16.05 6.16 3.33
N TYR A 220 -15.34 5.06 3.13
CA TYR A 220 -15.11 4.46 1.81
C TYR A 220 -15.78 3.10 1.72
N MET A 221 -15.78 2.35 2.83
CA MET A 221 -16.38 1.02 2.92
C MET A 221 -17.38 0.99 4.06
N ASN A 222 -18.51 0.33 3.82
CA ASN A 222 -19.46 0.00 4.86
C ASN A 222 -19.05 -1.36 5.44
N LEU A 223 -18.49 -1.33 6.65
CA LEU A 223 -18.13 -2.53 7.39
C LEU A 223 -19.30 -2.95 8.29
N VAL A 224 -19.51 -4.26 8.40
CA VAL A 224 -20.43 -4.83 9.38
C VAL A 224 -19.86 -4.60 10.79
N GLU A 225 -20.72 -4.56 11.80
CA GLU A 225 -20.28 -4.38 13.19
C GLU A 225 -19.26 -5.46 13.59
N GLY A 226 -18.11 -5.01 14.11
CA GLY A 226 -17.00 -5.87 14.51
C GLY A 226 -16.05 -6.28 13.38
N ASP A 227 -16.36 -5.93 12.12
CA ASP A 227 -15.49 -6.19 10.97
C ASP A 227 -14.48 -5.05 10.75
N VAL A 228 -13.30 -5.41 10.25
CA VAL A 228 -12.19 -4.48 9.98
C VAL A 228 -11.51 -4.82 8.67
N VAL A 229 -10.93 -3.80 8.02
CA VAL A 229 -10.04 -3.98 6.87
C VAL A 229 -8.69 -4.49 7.35
N LEU A 230 -8.28 -5.66 6.84
CA LEU A 230 -6.99 -6.27 7.14
C LEU A 230 -5.87 -5.76 6.22
N GLY A 231 -6.20 -5.40 4.99
CA GLY A 231 -5.26 -4.92 4.01
C GLY A 231 -5.94 -4.53 2.70
N ILE A 232 -5.19 -3.86 1.84
CA ILE A 232 -5.65 -3.43 0.52
C ILE A 232 -4.61 -3.79 -0.54
N ALA A 233 -5.07 -4.02 -1.76
CA ALA A 233 -4.23 -4.22 -2.93
C ALA A 233 -4.83 -3.47 -4.12
N ARG A 234 -3.98 -3.00 -5.05
CA ARG A 234 -4.48 -2.47 -6.33
C ARG A 234 -5.01 -3.62 -7.17
N ASN A 235 -6.17 -3.42 -7.80
CA ASN A 235 -6.70 -4.38 -8.76
C ASN A 235 -5.80 -4.38 -10.02
N ALA A 236 -5.34 -5.56 -10.43
CA ALA A 236 -4.43 -5.71 -11.57
C ALA A 236 -5.18 -5.94 -12.90
N GLU A 237 -6.49 -6.16 -12.84
CA GLU A 237 -7.33 -6.31 -14.03
C GLU A 237 -7.63 -4.92 -14.60
N SER A 238 -7.02 -4.61 -15.75
CA SER A 238 -7.45 -3.53 -16.63
C SER A 238 -8.74 -3.92 -17.33
N ASP A 239 -9.62 -2.95 -17.59
CA ASP A 239 -10.96 -3.01 -18.26
C ASP A 239 -11.02 -3.68 -19.66
N ASP A 240 -10.05 -4.52 -20.05
CA ASP A 240 -10.12 -5.35 -21.23
C ASP A 240 -10.76 -6.72 -20.89
N GLY A 241 -12.07 -6.70 -20.62
CA GLY A 241 -12.91 -7.89 -20.59
C GLY A 241 -13.95 -7.88 -19.47
N ASP A 242 -15.20 -7.60 -19.85
CA ASP A 242 -16.39 -7.80 -19.02
C ASP A 242 -16.36 -9.18 -18.34
N ASP A 243 -16.18 -9.20 -17.02
CA ASP A 243 -16.65 -10.28 -16.15
C ASP A 243 -17.36 -9.62 -14.96
N GLU A 244 -18.68 -9.46 -15.11
CA GLU A 244 -19.59 -9.10 -14.04
C GLU A 244 -19.49 -10.17 -12.93
N LEU A 245 -18.73 -9.88 -11.88
CA LEU A 245 -18.95 -10.52 -10.59
C LEU A 245 -20.19 -9.84 -9.98
N GLU A 246 -21.34 -10.50 -10.05
CA GLU A 246 -22.58 -10.09 -9.37
C GLU A 246 -22.32 -9.91 -7.86
N GLY A 247 -22.08 -8.67 -7.46
CA GLY A 247 -22.06 -8.20 -6.09
C GLY A 247 -23.26 -7.30 -5.85
N ASP A 248 -24.19 -7.79 -5.04
CA ASP A 248 -25.45 -7.17 -4.60
C ASP A 248 -25.38 -5.62 -4.50
N GLU A 249 -26.00 -4.93 -5.46
CA GLU A 249 -26.15 -3.47 -5.44
C GLU A 249 -27.15 -3.07 -4.34
N ALA A 250 -26.62 -2.65 -3.19
CA ALA A 250 -27.39 -1.86 -2.24
C ALA A 250 -27.61 -0.44 -2.82
N THR A 251 -28.68 -0.29 -3.58
CA THR A 251 -29.22 0.99 -4.08
C THR A 251 -29.30 2.04 -2.96
N VAL A 252 -28.59 3.15 -3.12
CA VAL A 252 -28.74 4.33 -2.25
C VAL A 252 -29.80 5.23 -2.87
N SER A 253 -31.04 5.10 -2.38
CA SER A 253 -32.11 6.06 -2.67
C SER A 253 -31.84 7.37 -1.92
N ALA A 254 -31.79 8.47 -2.67
CA ALA A 254 -31.77 9.83 -2.15
C ALA A 254 -33.18 10.41 -2.23
N ASP A 255 -33.89 10.40 -1.11
CA ASP A 255 -34.86 11.41 -0.63
C ASP A 255 -35.23 10.99 0.81
N GLU A 256 -35.52 11.82 1.80
CA GLU A 256 -36.19 13.12 1.81
C GLU A 256 -36.01 13.69 3.23
N THR A 257 -35.84 15.00 3.41
CA THR A 257 -36.44 15.68 4.57
C THR A 257 -36.79 17.11 4.20
N THR A 258 -38.03 17.27 3.75
CA THR A 258 -38.77 18.51 3.89
C THR A 258 -39.69 18.33 5.10
N GLU A 259 -39.52 19.12 6.15
CA GLU A 259 -40.64 19.43 7.05
C GLU A 259 -40.69 20.93 7.33
N ALA A 260 -41.82 21.49 6.94
CA ALA A 260 -42.23 22.85 7.16
C ALA A 260 -42.68 23.06 8.61
N SER A 261 -42.38 24.23 9.16
CA SER A 261 -43.13 24.79 10.29
C SER A 261 -43.92 25.99 9.79
N ASP A 262 -45.24 25.85 9.68
CA ASP A 262 -46.20 26.94 9.56
C ASP A 262 -47.25 26.83 10.68
N ALA A 263 -47.89 27.97 10.95
CA ALA A 263 -48.99 28.29 11.85
C ALA A 263 -48.60 28.77 13.27
N GLY A 264 -49.04 29.95 13.73
CA GLY A 264 -49.99 30.86 13.10
C GLY A 264 -50.32 32.13 13.89
N THR A 265 -51.06 32.96 13.16
CA THR A 265 -51.75 34.24 13.42
C THR A 265 -52.50 34.36 14.74
N THR A 266 -52.50 35.58 15.30
CA THR A 266 -53.64 36.44 15.77
C THR A 266 -53.03 37.53 16.69
N SER A 267 -53.39 38.80 16.68
CA SER A 267 -54.51 39.57 16.14
C SER A 267 -54.10 41.04 15.99
#